data_AF-A0A8B5X4X4-F1
#
_entry.id   AF-A0A8B5X4X4-F1
#
_cell.length_a   1.000
_cell.length_b   1.000
_cell.length_c   1.000
_cell.angle_alpha   90.00
_cell.angle_beta   90.00
_cell.angle_gamma   90.00
#
_symmetry.space_group_name_H-M   'P 1'
#
loop_
_entity.id
_entity.type
_entity.pdbx_description
1 polymer ?
#
loop_
_entity_poly.entity_id
_entity_poly.type
_entity_poly.pdbx_seq_one_letter_code
_entity_poly.pdbx_strand_id
1 'polypeptide(L)'
;MTAQTVGQLAALATAICWTVTSLSFEAAGKRVGSLQVNLIRLALALGMFSVYLAVRRGYVLPIDAGAHVWIWLSLSGLVGFVLGDLFLFQAFVDLGARRAMLIYSSVPPMTALIGWAVLGETLAGLQLLAMGATVAGIVLVT
;
A
#
# COMPACT_ATOMS: atom_id res chain seq x y z
N MET A 1 0.28 29.71 7.66
CA MET A 1 0.86 28.71 6.74
C MET A 1 -0.19 28.40 5.69
N THR A 2 0.12 28.50 4.40
CA THR A 2 -0.81 28.15 3.33
C THR A 2 -1.00 26.63 3.29
N ALA A 3 -2.16 26.16 2.83
CA ALA A 3 -2.46 24.72 2.73
C ALA A 3 -1.41 23.93 1.95
N GLN A 4 -0.74 24.58 1.00
CA GLN A 4 0.34 24.02 0.19
C GLN A 4 1.59 23.66 1.01
N THR A 5 2.05 24.54 1.91
CA THR A 5 3.23 24.27 2.76
C THR A 5 2.95 23.15 3.76
N VAL A 6 1.72 23.07 4.28
CA VAL A 6 1.29 21.95 5.14
C VAL A 6 1.29 20.64 4.36
N GLY A 7 0.81 20.65 3.11
CA GLY A 7 0.85 19.49 2.22
C GLY A 7 2.28 19.02 1.90
N GLN A 8 3.20 19.95 1.64
CA GLN A 8 4.61 19.63 1.38
C GLN A 8 5.29 19.00 2.61
N LEU A 9 5.05 19.55 3.79
CA LEU A 9 5.56 18.98 5.05
C LEU A 9 4.96 17.60 5.33
N ALA A 10 3.66 17.42 5.08
CA ALA A 10 3.00 16.12 5.22
C ALA A 10 3.56 15.08 4.24
N ALA A 11 3.87 15.48 3.00
CA ALA A 11 4.52 14.61 2.02
C ALA A 11 5.92 14.16 2.47
N LEU A 12 6.73 15.10 2.99
CA LEU A 12 8.05 14.80 3.55
C LEU A 12 7.96 13.86 4.76
N ALA A 13 7.04 14.15 5.69
CA ALA A 13 6.80 13.29 6.85
C ALA A 13 6.37 11.88 6.43
N THR A 14 5.51 11.78 5.42
CA THR A 14 5.08 10.50 4.84
C THR A 14 6.26 9.74 4.26
N ALA A 15 7.14 10.39 3.50
CA ALA A 15 8.33 9.75 2.94
C ALA A 15 9.27 9.20 4.02
N ILE A 16 9.47 9.94 5.12
CA ILE A 16 10.25 9.47 6.26
C ILE A 16 9.59 8.26 6.92
N CYS A 17 8.28 8.35 7.21
CA CYS A 17 7.53 7.24 7.79
C CYS A 17 7.62 5.98 6.92
N TRP A 18 7.39 6.11 5.61
CA TRP A 18 7.49 5.00 4.66
C TRP A 18 8.88 4.37 4.65
N THR A 19 9.93 5.20 4.69
CA THR A 19 11.32 4.71 4.75
C THR A 19 11.56 3.90 6.02
N VAL A 20 11.22 4.44 7.19
CA VAL A 20 11.38 3.76 8.49
C VAL A 20 10.59 2.46 8.52
N THR A 21 9.34 2.48 8.05
CA THR A 21 8.47 1.31 7.98
C THR A 21 9.05 0.23 7.08
N SER A 22 9.56 0.57 5.89
CA SER A 22 10.16 -0.38 4.96
C SER A 22 11.41 -1.07 5.53
N LEU A 23 12.29 -0.31 6.17
CA LEU A 23 13.49 -0.84 6.82
C LEU A 23 13.15 -1.73 8.02
N SER A 24 12.12 -1.33 8.78
CA SER A 24 11.64 -2.09 9.93
C SER A 24 11.00 -3.41 9.49
N PHE A 25 10.20 -3.41 8.41
CA PHE A 25 9.62 -4.62 7.85
C PHE A 25 10.65 -5.54 7.18
N GLU A 26 11.69 -4.99 6.54
CA GLU A 26 12.83 -5.79 6.10
C GLU A 26 13.52 -6.49 7.28
N ALA A 27 13.87 -5.73 8.32
CA ALA A 27 14.55 -6.27 9.49
C ALA A 27 13.72 -7.32 10.24
N ALA A 28 12.41 -7.07 10.39
CA ALA A 28 11.48 -8.02 11.00
C ALA A 28 11.28 -9.26 10.11
N GLY A 29 11.05 -9.06 8.81
CA GLY A 29 10.84 -10.14 7.84
C GLY A 29 12.02 -11.09 7.76
N LYS A 30 13.25 -10.57 7.81
CA LYS A 30 14.48 -11.39 7.83
C LYS A 30 14.65 -12.22 9.12
N ARG A 31 14.03 -11.83 10.23
CA ARG A 31 14.14 -12.51 11.53
C ARG A 31 13.06 -13.55 11.78
N VAL A 32 11.81 -13.23 11.44
CA VAL A 32 10.63 -14.06 11.79
C VAL A 32 9.87 -14.58 10.57
N GLY A 33 10.24 -14.16 9.36
CA GLY A 33 9.56 -14.53 8.11
C GLY A 33 8.51 -13.51 7.67
N SER A 34 8.36 -13.36 6.35
CA SER A 34 7.42 -12.42 5.70
C SER A 34 5.95 -12.71 6.06
N LEU A 35 5.59 -14.00 6.15
CA LEU A 35 4.23 -14.43 6.52
C LEU A 35 3.87 -14.06 7.96
N GLN A 36 4.77 -14.32 8.91
CA GLN A 36 4.56 -14.07 10.33
C GLN A 36 4.41 -12.57 10.59
N VAL A 37 5.25 -11.75 9.96
CA VAL A 37 5.13 -10.28 10.02
C VAL A 37 3.79 -9.82 9.47
N ASN A 38 3.34 -10.37 8.34
CA ASN A 38 2.05 -10.02 7.78
C ASN A 38 0.88 -10.40 8.71
N LEU A 39 0.91 -11.59 9.31
CA LEU A 39 -0.12 -12.06 10.24
C LEU A 39 -0.21 -11.19 11.50
N ILE A 40 0.94 -10.83 12.10
CA ILE A 40 0.98 -9.93 13.26
C ILE A 40 0.37 -8.57 12.88
N ARG A 41 0.76 -8.03 11.72
CA ARG A 41 0.23 -6.76 11.22
C ARG A 41 -1.28 -6.82 11.01
N LEU A 42 -1.80 -7.90 10.44
CA LEU A 42 -3.25 -8.07 10.22
C LEU A 42 -4.02 -8.28 11.53
N ALA A 43 -3.45 -8.99 12.51
CA ALA A 43 -4.05 -9.13 13.83
C ALA A 43 -4.16 -7.79 14.56
N LEU A 44 -3.10 -6.96 14.50
CA LEU A 44 -3.12 -5.61 15.05
C LEU A 44 -4.13 -4.72 14.33
N ALA A 45 -4.15 -4.77 12.99
CA ALA A 45 -5.11 -4.02 12.19
C ALA A 45 -6.56 -4.41 12.55
N LEU A 46 -6.85 -5.71 12.66
CA LEU A 46 -8.17 -6.20 13.07
C LEU A 46 -8.57 -5.66 14.44
N GLY A 47 -7.66 -5.70 15.43
CA GLY A 47 -7.92 -5.15 16.76
C GLY A 47 -8.22 -3.65 16.74
N MET A 48 -7.40 -2.87 16.03
CA MET A 48 -7.59 -1.42 15.91
C MET A 48 -8.90 -1.06 15.19
N PHE A 49 -9.22 -1.76 14.09
CA PHE A 49 -10.47 -1.55 13.38
C PHE A 49 -11.69 -1.97 14.21
N SER A 50 -11.59 -3.06 14.97
CA SER A 50 -12.66 -3.53 15.86
C SER A 50 -12.97 -2.49 16.95
N VAL A 51 -11.94 -1.92 17.58
CA VAL A 51 -12.10 -0.84 18.56
C VAL A 51 -12.70 0.41 17.93
N TYR A 52 -12.22 0.81 16.75
CA TYR A 52 -12.77 1.95 16.03
C TYR A 52 -14.26 1.77 15.71
N LEU A 53 -14.63 0.58 15.23
CA LEU A 53 -16.02 0.26 14.89
C LEU A 53 -16.91 0.22 16.15
N ALA A 54 -16.40 -0.33 17.25
CA ALA A 54 -17.11 -0.35 18.52
C ALA A 54 -17.40 1.06 19.03
N VAL A 55 -16.42 1.98 18.95
CA VAL A 55 -16.60 3.39 19.38
C VAL A 55 -17.56 4.14 18.45
N ARG A 56 -17.52 3.89 17.14
CA ARG A 56 -18.29 4.68 16.15
C ARG A 56 -19.69 4.16 15.86
N ARG A 57 -19.88 2.84 15.92
CA ARG A 57 -21.13 2.16 15.55
C ARG A 57 -21.69 1.25 16.63
N GLY A 58 -20.97 1.00 17.72
CA GLY A 58 -21.41 0.10 18.80
C GLY A 58 -21.22 -1.39 18.49
N TYR A 59 -20.70 -1.75 17.31
CA TYR A 59 -20.44 -3.13 16.91
C TYR A 59 -18.93 -3.37 16.73
N VAL A 60 -18.46 -4.53 17.16
CA VAL A 60 -17.05 -4.94 17.03
C VAL A 60 -16.73 -5.40 15.60
N LEU A 61 -17.73 -5.93 14.89
CA LEU A 61 -17.64 -6.40 13.52
C LEU A 61 -18.80 -5.81 12.69
N PRO A 62 -18.61 -5.60 11.38
CA PRO A 62 -19.63 -5.06 10.49
C PRO A 62 -20.66 -6.15 10.14
N ILE A 63 -21.46 -6.54 11.13
CA ILE A 63 -22.56 -7.52 11.01
C ILE A 63 -23.77 -6.98 10.22
N ASP A 64 -23.82 -5.66 10.04
CA ASP A 64 -24.81 -4.91 9.27
C ASP A 64 -24.51 -4.89 7.76
N ALA A 65 -23.30 -5.30 7.36
CA ALA A 65 -22.91 -5.30 5.95
C ALA A 65 -23.59 -6.44 5.18
N GLY A 66 -24.23 -6.11 4.05
CA GLY A 66 -24.85 -7.11 3.18
C GLY A 66 -23.83 -8.06 2.54
N ALA A 67 -24.30 -9.24 2.09
CA ALA A 67 -23.46 -10.30 1.53
C ALA A 67 -22.57 -9.82 0.37
N HIS A 68 -23.07 -8.91 -0.47
CA HIS A 68 -22.30 -8.31 -1.56
C HIS A 68 -21.06 -7.54 -1.06
N VAL A 69 -21.20 -6.75 0.01
CA VAL A 69 -20.09 -5.98 0.60
C VAL A 69 -19.05 -6.91 1.19
N TRP A 70 -19.48 -7.96 1.89
CA TRP A 70 -18.60 -8.99 2.42
C TRP A 70 -17.79 -9.69 1.33
N ILE A 71 -18.43 -10.08 0.23
CA ILE A 71 -17.75 -10.74 -0.89
C ILE A 71 -16.61 -9.85 -1.44
N TRP A 72 -16.90 -8.58 -1.75
CA TRP A 72 -15.88 -7.68 -2.29
C TRP A 72 -14.80 -7.31 -1.29
N LEU A 73 -15.14 -7.11 0.00
CA LEU A 73 -14.15 -6.83 1.04
C LEU A 73 -13.23 -8.03 1.26
N SER A 74 -13.78 -9.24 1.30
CA SER A 74 -12.98 -10.46 1.44
C SER A 74 -12.09 -10.69 0.23
N LEU A 75 -12.60 -10.49 -0.99
CA LEU A 75 -11.81 -10.61 -2.21
C LEU A 75 -10.68 -9.57 -2.26
N SER A 76 -10.99 -8.31 -1.96
CA SER A 76 -10.00 -7.23 -1.90
C SER A 76 -8.96 -7.47 -0.82
N GLY A 77 -9.37 -7.98 0.35
CA GLY A 77 -8.45 -8.34 1.44
C GLY A 77 -7.54 -9.50 1.05
N LEU A 78 -8.05 -10.50 0.34
CA LEU A 78 -7.25 -11.62 -0.13
C LEU A 78 -6.19 -11.16 -1.15
N VAL A 79 -6.58 -10.34 -2.13
CA VAL A 79 -5.64 -9.87 -3.15
C VAL A 79 -4.65 -8.85 -2.59
N GLY A 80 -5.12 -7.85 -1.85
CA GLY A 80 -4.28 -6.79 -1.30
C GLY A 80 -3.46 -7.25 -0.10
N PHE A 81 -4.13 -7.67 0.97
CA PHE A 81 -3.49 -7.95 2.25
C PHE A 81 -2.83 -9.32 2.36
N VAL A 82 -3.32 -10.33 1.64
CA VAL A 82 -2.68 -11.63 1.62
C VAL A 82 -1.65 -11.68 0.52
N LEU A 83 -2.05 -11.63 -0.76
CA LEU A 83 -1.10 -11.78 -1.86
C LEU A 83 -0.14 -10.58 -1.98
N GLY A 84 -0.68 -9.36 -2.07
CA GLY A 84 0.11 -8.15 -2.27
C GLY A 84 1.17 -7.95 -1.18
N ASP A 85 0.75 -7.96 0.08
CA ASP A 85 1.67 -7.75 1.19
C ASP A 85 2.64 -8.90 1.43
N LEU A 86 2.24 -10.16 1.20
CA LEU A 86 3.20 -11.27 1.26
C LEU A 86 4.30 -11.12 0.22
N PHE A 87 3.95 -10.80 -1.03
CA PHE A 87 4.95 -10.58 -2.07
C PHE A 87 5.82 -9.35 -1.79
N LEU A 88 5.25 -8.27 -1.26
CA LEU A 88 6.01 -7.08 -0.89
C LEU A 88 7.01 -7.37 0.24
N PHE A 89 6.55 -8.02 1.31
CA PHE A 89 7.43 -8.37 2.42
C PHE A 89 8.46 -9.43 2.03
N GLN A 90 8.10 -10.37 1.17
CA GLN A 90 9.05 -11.33 0.61
C GLN A 90 10.11 -10.61 -0.23
N ALA A 91 9.73 -9.63 -1.05
CA ALA A 91 10.67 -8.80 -1.80
C ALA A 91 11.61 -8.00 -0.88
N PHE A 92 11.13 -7.52 0.28
CA PHE A 92 12.00 -6.89 1.28
C PHE A 92 13.02 -7.87 1.86
N VAL A 93 12.64 -9.14 2.09
CA VAL A 93 13.55 -10.17 2.59
C VAL A 93 14.60 -10.54 1.53
N ASP A 94 14.17 -10.75 0.29
CA ASP A 94 15.02 -11.29 -0.79
C ASP A 94 15.93 -10.22 -1.44
N LEU A 95 15.40 -9.04 -1.73
CA LEU A 95 16.09 -7.97 -2.46
C LEU A 95 16.56 -6.81 -1.55
N GLY A 96 16.02 -6.73 -0.33
CA GLY A 96 16.19 -5.58 0.58
C GLY A 96 15.23 -4.43 0.28
N ALA A 97 14.89 -3.63 1.29
CA ALA A 97 13.91 -2.55 1.20
C ALA A 97 14.27 -1.50 0.15
N ARG A 98 15.57 -1.19 -0.01
CA ARG A 98 16.02 -0.19 -0.99
C ARG A 98 15.64 -0.58 -2.42
N ARG A 99 16.00 -1.78 -2.86
CA ARG A 99 15.75 -2.24 -4.24
C ARG A 99 14.27 -2.52 -4.47
N ALA A 100 13.62 -3.13 -3.49
CA ALA A 100 12.18 -3.40 -3.54
C ALA A 100 11.35 -2.11 -3.65
N MET A 101 11.68 -1.06 -2.90
CA MET A 101 10.98 0.23 -2.98
C MET A 101 11.21 0.95 -4.31
N LEU A 102 12.40 0.81 -4.93
CA LEU A 102 12.64 1.32 -6.27
C LEU A 102 11.74 0.64 -7.30
N ILE A 103 11.65 -0.69 -7.27
CA ILE A 103 10.72 -1.42 -8.15
C ILE A 103 9.26 -1.03 -7.82
N TYR A 104 8.91 -0.92 -6.54
CA TYR A 104 7.57 -0.55 -6.09
C TYR A 104 7.16 0.86 -6.54
N SER A 105 8.10 1.77 -6.77
CA SER A 105 7.78 3.09 -7.33
C SER A 105 7.25 3.06 -8.77
N SER A 106 7.28 1.89 -9.44
CA SER A 106 6.59 1.64 -10.71
C SER A 106 5.10 1.27 -10.56
N VAL A 107 4.57 1.22 -9.33
CA VAL A 107 3.14 1.00 -9.09
C VAL A 107 2.24 2.05 -9.76
N PRO A 108 2.50 3.37 -9.69
CA PRO A 108 1.65 4.37 -10.34
C PRO A 108 1.40 4.14 -11.84
N PRO A 109 2.42 3.87 -12.69
CA PRO A 109 2.17 3.56 -14.10
C PRO A 109 1.43 2.23 -14.30
N MET A 110 1.69 1.20 -13.48
CA MET A 110 0.93 -0.05 -13.54
C MET A 110 -0.55 0.17 -13.17
N THR A 111 -0.83 0.92 -12.10
CA THR A 111 -2.18 1.26 -11.67
C THR A 111 -2.91 2.10 -12.71
N ALA A 112 -2.25 3.07 -13.33
CA ALA A 112 -2.85 3.88 -14.40
C ALA A 112 -3.18 3.06 -15.64
N LEU A 113 -2.33 2.10 -16.02
CA LEU A 113 -2.59 1.21 -17.15
C LEU A 113 -3.76 0.27 -16.87
N ILE A 114 -3.84 -0.30 -15.66
CA ILE A 114 -4.97 -1.11 -15.22
C ILE A 114 -6.25 -0.26 -15.13
N GLY A 115 -6.17 0.97 -14.63
CA GLY A 115 -7.29 1.90 -14.56
C GLY A 115 -7.84 2.26 -15.94
N TRP A 116 -6.96 2.55 -16.90
CA TRP A 116 -7.36 2.78 -18.28
C TRP A 116 -8.01 1.53 -18.91
N ALA A 117 -7.41 0.35 -18.73
CA ALA A 117 -7.88 -0.88 -19.37
C ALA A 117 -9.14 -1.48 -18.75
N VAL A 118 -9.28 -1.43 -17.43
CA VAL A 118 -10.33 -2.12 -16.66
C VAL A 118 -11.44 -1.15 -16.22
N LEU A 119 -11.08 0.06 -15.77
CA LEU A 119 -12.05 1.06 -15.31
C LEU A 119 -12.48 2.02 -16.44
N GLY A 120 -11.80 1.99 -17.60
CA GLY A 120 -12.10 2.89 -18.72
C GLY A 120 -11.70 4.34 -18.48
N GLU A 121 -10.77 4.59 -17.54
CA GLU A 121 -10.30 5.95 -17.23
C GLU A 121 -9.54 6.55 -18.41
N THR A 122 -9.93 7.72 -18.89
CA THR A 122 -9.22 8.40 -19.99
C THR A 122 -8.01 9.15 -19.47
N LEU A 123 -6.81 8.75 -19.90
CA LEU A 123 -5.56 9.42 -19.55
C LEU A 123 -5.31 10.60 -20.49
N ALA A 124 -5.14 11.80 -19.94
CA ALA A 124 -4.73 12.97 -20.70
C ALA A 124 -3.27 12.84 -21.16
N GLY A 125 -2.90 13.42 -22.32
CA GLY A 125 -1.53 13.35 -22.85
C GLY A 125 -0.45 13.85 -21.87
N LEU A 126 -0.78 14.81 -21.01
CA LEU A 126 0.11 15.29 -19.95
C LEU A 126 0.35 14.25 -18.85
N GLN A 127 -0.64 13.42 -18.52
CA GLN A 127 -0.49 12.34 -17.55
C GLN A 127 0.41 11.24 -18.09
N LEU A 128 0.33 10.94 -19.39
CA LEU A 128 1.25 10.02 -20.07
C LEU A 128 2.70 10.52 -20.01
N LEU A 129 2.94 11.81 -20.24
CA LEU A 129 4.27 12.41 -20.10
C LEU A 129 4.77 12.36 -18.64
N ALA A 130 3.92 12.69 -17.67
CA ALA A 130 4.28 12.61 -16.26
C ALA A 130 4.63 11.17 -15.83
N MET A 131 3.88 10.18 -16.31
CA MET A 131 4.18 8.77 -16.08
C MET A 131 5.51 8.35 -16.73
N GLY A 132 5.77 8.78 -17.97
CA GLY A 132 7.05 8.55 -18.64
C GLY A 132 8.22 9.12 -17.85
N ALA A 133 8.07 10.32 -17.29
CA ALA A 133 9.08 10.93 -16.42
C ALA A 133 9.29 10.13 -15.12
N THR A 134 8.23 9.63 -14.49
CA THR A 134 8.38 8.75 -13.31
C THR A 134 9.12 7.46 -13.65
N VAL A 135 8.78 6.79 -14.76
CA VAL A 135 9.48 5.56 -15.19
C VAL A 135 10.95 5.85 -15.49
N ALA A 136 11.26 6.95 -16.18
CA ALA A 136 12.64 7.34 -16.46
C ALA A 136 13.45 7.60 -15.18
N GLY A 137 12.84 8.25 -14.17
CA GLY A 137 13.48 8.47 -12.87
C GLY A 137 13.81 7.17 -12.13
N ILE A 138 12.93 6.16 -12.24
CA ILE A 138 13.17 4.82 -11.66
C ILE A 138 14.36 4.17 -12.36
N VAL A 139 14.35 4.13 -13.70
CA VAL A 139 15.43 3.53 -14.50
C VAL A 139 16.78 4.19 -14.23
N LEU A 140 16.82 5.51 -14.03
CA LEU A 140 18.07 6.24 -13.75
C LEU A 140 18.68 5.89 -12.39
N VAL A 141 17.85 5.61 -11.38
CA VAL A 141 18.30 5.29 -10.01
C VAL A 141 18.61 3.79 -9.85
N THR A 142 18.08 2.95 -10.73
CA THR A 142 18.29 1.48 -10.74
C THR A 142 19.65 1.14 -11.32
#